data_AF-A0A662DQ56-F1
#
_entry.id   AF-A0A662DQ56-F1
#
_cell.length_a   1.000
_cell.length_b   1.000
_cell.length_c   1.000
_cell.angle_alpha   90.00
_cell.angle_beta   90.00
_cell.angle_gamma   90.00
#
_symmetry.space_group_name_H-M   'P 1'
#
loop_
_entity.id
_entity.type
_entity.pdbx_description
1 polymer ?
#
loop_
_entity_poly.entity_id
_entity_poly.type
_entity_poly.pdbx_seq_one_letter_code
_entity_poly.pdbx_strand_id
1 'polypeptide(L)'
;VWLKSQEWEGNVRELENVIERLVIFCADGVLHLPEEGIESAILPPYREEKDRVLGQFEREYLSTALKLCKGRLSEVTDRTGLSTRQLYNLMKKHDLEKEDFFVG
;
A
#
# COMPACT_ATOMS: atom_id res chain seq x y z
N VAL A 1 -7.46 -23.02 -13.78
CA VAL A 1 -8.26 -21.78 -13.93
C VAL A 1 -7.94 -20.74 -12.86
N TRP A 2 -7.16 -21.09 -11.81
CA TRP A 2 -6.72 -20.21 -10.71
C TRP A 2 -6.14 -18.84 -11.13
N LEU A 3 -5.28 -18.80 -12.16
CA LEU A 3 -4.74 -17.52 -12.68
C LEU A 3 -5.82 -16.55 -13.19
N LYS A 4 -6.97 -17.07 -13.64
CA LYS A 4 -8.09 -16.26 -14.11
C LYS A 4 -9.00 -15.78 -12.98
N SER A 5 -8.87 -16.33 -11.78
CA SER A 5 -9.70 -15.99 -10.63
C SER A 5 -9.00 -15.06 -9.63
N GLN A 6 -7.80 -14.57 -9.94
CA GLN A 6 -7.09 -13.61 -9.12
C GLN A 6 -7.46 -12.18 -9.54
N GLU A 7 -7.62 -11.30 -8.55
CA GLU A 7 -7.78 -9.87 -8.76
C GLU A 7 -6.38 -9.26 -8.91
N TRP A 8 -5.90 -9.20 -10.15
CA TRP A 8 -4.60 -8.60 -10.50
C TRP A 8 -4.66 -7.07 -10.39
N GLU A 9 -4.68 -6.53 -9.16
CA GLU A 9 -4.79 -5.10 -8.88
C GLU A 9 -3.67 -4.28 -9.55
N GLY A 10 -2.50 -4.89 -9.81
CA GLY A 10 -1.32 -4.27 -10.45
C GLY A 10 -1.17 -4.47 -11.98
N ASN A 11 -2.15 -5.04 -12.68
CA ASN A 11 -2.13 -5.40 -14.12
C ASN A 11 -1.19 -6.57 -14.50
N VAL A 12 -0.88 -6.69 -15.80
CA VAL A 12 -0.02 -7.72 -16.46
C VAL A 12 1.35 -7.89 -15.79
N ARG A 13 1.88 -6.86 -15.12
CA ARG A 13 3.17 -6.96 -14.42
C ARG A 13 3.13 -7.92 -13.23
N GLU A 14 2.02 -7.98 -12.51
CA GLU A 14 1.87 -8.97 -11.44
C GLU A 14 1.82 -10.38 -12.01
N LEU A 15 1.07 -10.58 -13.09
CA LEU A 15 1.04 -11.86 -13.80
C LEU A 15 2.42 -12.26 -14.32
N GLU A 16 3.17 -11.32 -14.90
CA GLU A 16 4.53 -11.52 -15.40
C GLU A 16 5.48 -11.92 -14.27
N ASN A 17 5.48 -11.18 -13.16
CA ASN A 17 6.29 -11.49 -11.98
C ASN A 17 5.97 -12.88 -11.39
N VAL A 18 4.68 -13.26 -11.36
CA VAL A 18 4.25 -14.57 -10.88
C VAL A 18 4.74 -15.67 -11.82
N ILE A 19 4.58 -15.50 -13.14
CA ILE A 19 5.05 -16.47 -14.13
C ILE A 19 6.57 -16.60 -14.11
N GLU A 20 7.32 -15.48 -14.10
CA GLU A 20 8.79 -15.50 -14.04
C GLU A 20 9.31 -16.30 -12.85
N ARG A 21 8.70 -16.14 -11.69
CA ARG A 21 9.12 -16.86 -10.47
C ARG A 21 8.68 -18.31 -10.45
N LEU A 22 7.47 -18.61 -10.91
CA LEU A 22 7.05 -20.01 -11.09
C LEU A 22 8.03 -20.74 -12.03
N VAL A 23 8.52 -20.07 -13.07
CA VAL A 23 9.56 -20.61 -13.95
C VAL A 23 10.91 -20.79 -13.23
N ILE A 24 11.32 -19.85 -12.37
CA ILE A 24 12.55 -20.01 -11.56
C ILE A 24 12.47 -21.24 -10.64
N PHE A 25 11.31 -21.51 -10.05
CA PHE A 25 11.10 -22.66 -9.15
C PHE A 25 10.68 -23.94 -9.89
N CYS A 26 10.53 -23.89 -11.21
CA CYS A 26 10.14 -25.01 -12.04
C CYS A 26 11.35 -25.88 -12.36
N ALA A 27 11.51 -26.98 -11.63
CA ALA A 27 12.63 -27.91 -11.82
C ALA A 27 12.36 -28.98 -12.90
N ASP A 28 11.09 -29.28 -13.19
CA ASP A 28 10.65 -30.41 -14.02
C ASP A 28 9.95 -30.00 -15.32
N GLY A 29 9.93 -28.69 -15.63
CA GLY A 29 9.25 -28.16 -16.81
C GLY A 29 7.72 -28.04 -16.66
N VAL A 30 7.16 -28.34 -15.49
CA VAL A 30 5.74 -28.16 -15.17
C VAL A 30 5.59 -27.11 -14.07
N LEU A 31 4.83 -26.06 -14.35
CA LEU A 31 4.53 -25.05 -13.34
C LEU A 31 3.50 -25.60 -12.34
N HIS A 32 3.97 -26.06 -11.18
CA HIS A 32 3.12 -26.48 -10.09
C HIS A 32 2.69 -25.26 -9.27
N LEU A 33 1.39 -25.07 -9.13
CA LEU A 33 0.83 -24.03 -8.27
C LEU A 33 0.85 -24.54 -6.82
N PRO A 34 1.44 -23.83 -5.85
CA PRO A 34 1.39 -24.24 -4.44
C PRO A 34 -0.07 -24.33 -3.94
N GLU A 35 -0.38 -25.42 -3.22
CA GLU A 35 -1.73 -25.73 -2.70
C GLU A 35 -2.25 -24.67 -1.71
N GLU A 36 -1.35 -24.01 -0.97
CA GLU A 36 -1.68 -22.96 0.00
C GLU A 36 -1.90 -21.57 -0.65
N GLY A 37 -1.88 -21.51 -1.98
CA GLY A 37 -1.97 -20.26 -2.72
C GLY A 37 -0.60 -19.60 -2.86
N ILE A 38 -0.34 -19.01 -4.03
CA ILE A 38 0.96 -18.40 -4.28
C ILE A 38 1.16 -17.10 -3.47
N GLU A 39 0.09 -16.54 -2.87
CA GLU A 39 0.14 -15.32 -2.06
C GLU A 39 1.14 -15.41 -0.89
N SER A 40 1.27 -16.57 -0.25
CA SER A 40 2.25 -16.77 0.84
C SER A 40 3.67 -17.04 0.33
N ALA A 41 3.85 -17.36 -0.95
CA ALA A 41 5.14 -17.70 -1.57
C ALA A 41 5.67 -16.59 -2.50
N ILE A 42 4.85 -15.60 -2.86
CA ILE A 42 5.23 -14.45 -3.69
C ILE A 42 5.54 -13.27 -2.77
N LEU A 43 6.82 -12.95 -2.63
CA LEU A 43 7.24 -11.66 -2.08
C LEU A 43 7.04 -10.56 -3.13
N PRO A 44 6.08 -9.64 -3.02
CA PRO A 44 5.91 -8.55 -4.00
C PRO A 44 7.24 -7.80 -4.26
N PRO A 45 7.42 -7.18 -5.44
CA PRO A 45 8.62 -6.39 -5.73
C PRO A 45 8.90 -5.42 -4.59
N TYR A 46 10.15 -5.39 -4.11
CA TYR A 46 10.51 -4.62 -2.91
C TYR A 46 10.04 -3.17 -2.95
N ARG A 47 10.08 -2.52 -4.13
CA ARG A 47 9.60 -1.15 -4.29
C ARG A 47 8.10 -1.01 -4.07
N GLU A 48 7.32 -1.89 -4.69
CA GLU A 48 5.85 -1.87 -4.58
C GLU A 48 5.42 -2.21 -3.15
N GLU A 49 6.03 -3.22 -2.54
CA GLU A 49 5.72 -3.59 -1.16
C GLU A 49 6.12 -2.50 -0.17
N LYS A 50 7.29 -1.89 -0.37
CA LYS A 50 7.72 -0.74 0.44
C LYS A 50 6.76 0.43 0.28
N ASP A 51 6.35 0.75 -0.94
CA ASP A 51 5.43 1.87 -1.20
C ASP A 51 4.05 1.60 -0.61
N ARG A 52 3.57 0.35 -0.65
CA ARG A 52 2.33 -0.10 0.01
C ARG A 52 2.39 0.07 1.52
N VAL A 53 3.44 -0.47 2.16
CA VAL A 53 3.63 -0.39 3.62
C VAL A 53 3.79 1.05 4.08
N LEU A 54 4.62 1.84 3.38
CA LEU A 54 4.78 3.26 3.70
C LEU A 54 3.49 4.05 3.49
N GLY A 55 2.76 3.77 2.41
CA GLY A 55 1.49 4.43 2.13
C GLY A 55 0.45 4.15 3.22
N GLN A 56 0.34 2.89 3.65
CA GLN A 56 -0.56 2.50 4.73
C GLN A 56 -0.18 3.19 6.05
N PHE A 57 1.10 3.15 6.41
CA PHE A 57 1.61 3.82 7.60
C PHE A 57 1.31 5.34 7.57
N GLU A 58 1.61 6.01 6.45
CA GLU A 58 1.37 7.43 6.28
C GLU A 58 -0.11 7.78 6.46
N ARG A 59 -1.02 7.01 5.84
CA ARG A 59 -2.47 7.23 5.94
C ARG A 59 -2.98 7.05 7.36
N GLU A 60 -2.59 5.98 8.04
CA GLU A 60 -3.01 5.68 9.42
C GLU A 60 -2.48 6.73 10.40
N TYR A 61 -1.20 7.09 10.27
CA TYR A 61 -0.58 8.12 11.08
C TYR A 61 -1.25 9.47 10.89
N LEU A 62 -1.46 9.89 9.64
CA LEU A 62 -2.04 11.19 9.32
C LEU A 62 -3.50 11.27 9.77
N SER A 63 -4.29 10.23 9.55
CA SER A 63 -5.68 10.17 10.04
C SER A 63 -5.74 10.28 11.57
N THR A 64 -4.85 9.59 12.28
CA THR A 64 -4.79 9.66 13.75
C THR A 64 -4.39 11.05 14.23
N ALA A 65 -3.38 11.66 13.61
CA ALA A 65 -2.93 13.00 13.95
C ALA A 65 -4.03 14.05 13.69
N LEU A 66 -4.70 13.97 12.54
CA LEU A 66 -5.80 14.86 12.18
C LEU A 66 -6.99 14.72 13.13
N LYS A 67 -7.36 13.49 13.52
CA LYS A 67 -8.41 13.22 14.53
C LYS A 67 -8.08 13.85 15.88
N LEU A 68 -6.86 13.64 16.38
CA LEU A 68 -6.43 14.16 17.67
C LEU A 68 -6.39 15.70 17.73
N CYS A 69 -6.08 16.33 16.61
CA CYS A 69 -6.02 17.78 16.46
C CYS A 69 -7.31 18.37 15.88
N LYS A 70 -8.40 17.60 15.77
CA LYS A 70 -9.72 18.04 15.24
C LYS A 70 -9.62 18.77 13.89
N GLY A 71 -8.77 18.28 12.99
CA GLY A 71 -8.55 18.89 11.66
C GLY A 71 -7.78 20.22 11.68
N ARG A 72 -7.28 20.69 12.83
CA ARG A 72 -6.49 21.92 12.95
C ARG A 72 -5.05 21.66 12.51
N LEU A 73 -4.75 22.03 11.27
CA LEU A 73 -3.44 21.78 10.65
C LEU A 73 -2.27 22.37 11.45
N SER A 74 -2.44 23.54 12.09
CA SER A 74 -1.40 24.14 12.94
C SER A 74 -1.04 23.26 14.15
N GLU A 75 -2.05 22.69 14.82
CA GLU A 75 -1.81 21.78 15.94
C GLU A 75 -1.16 20.48 15.46
N VAL A 76 -1.50 20.00 14.25
CA VAL A 76 -0.84 18.83 13.66
C VAL A 76 0.62 19.12 13.34
N THR A 77 0.94 20.28 12.76
CA THR A 77 2.33 20.64 12.45
C THR A 77 3.17 20.80 13.72
N ASP A 78 2.60 21.41 14.76
CA ASP A 78 3.29 21.60 16.05
C ASP A 78 3.55 20.26 16.75
N ARG A 79 2.62 19.30 16.62
CA ARG A 79 2.70 18.00 17.28
C ARG A 79 3.55 16.98 16.54
N THR A 80 3.49 16.97 15.21
CA THR A 80 4.18 15.98 14.37
C THR A 80 5.54 16.49 13.87
N GLY A 81 5.79 17.80 13.96
CA GLY A 81 6.98 18.44 13.40
C GLY A 81 6.99 18.48 11.86
N LEU A 82 5.92 18.00 11.21
CA LEU A 82 5.77 18.08 9.77
C LEU A 82 5.47 19.52 9.37
N SER A 83 6.07 19.97 8.26
CA SER A 83 5.69 21.26 7.68
C SER A 83 4.28 21.20 7.10
N THR A 84 3.59 22.33 7.05
CA THR A 84 2.26 22.43 6.44
C THR A 84 2.26 21.93 4.99
N ARG A 85 3.34 22.20 4.24
CA ARG A 85 3.51 21.72 2.86
C ARG A 85 3.59 20.20 2.79
N GLN A 86 4.34 19.56 3.68
CA GLN A 86 4.39 18.09 3.76
C GLN A 86 3.03 17.52 4.11
N LEU A 87 2.31 18.16 5.04
CA LEU A 87 0.97 17.72 5.42
C LEU A 87 0.01 17.75 4.23
N TYR A 88 -0.05 18.86 3.48
CA TYR A 88 -0.88 18.97 2.29
C TYR A 88 -0.51 17.94 1.21
N ASN A 89 0.77 17.68 1.01
CA ASN A 89 1.22 16.65 0.07
C ASN A 89 0.77 15.24 0.49
N LEU A 90 0.91 14.91 1.78
CA LEU A 90 0.47 13.63 2.33
C LEU A 90 -1.06 13.49 2.28
N MET A 91 -1.79 14.55 2.62
CA MET A 91 -3.25 14.59 2.52
C MET A 91 -3.71 14.35 1.09
N LYS A 92 -3.11 15.04 0.11
CA LYS A 92 -3.42 14.84 -1.31
C LYS A 92 -3.03 13.45 -1.81
N LYS A 93 -1.91 12.89 -1.33
CA LYS A 93 -1.46 11.54 -1.69
C LYS A 93 -2.42 10.45 -1.20
N HIS A 94 -3.06 10.67 -0.04
CA HIS A 94 -3.92 9.70 0.64
C HIS A 94 -5.40 10.01 0.58
N ASP A 95 -5.80 11.01 -0.23
CA ASP A 95 -7.17 11.48 -0.38
C ASP A 95 -7.85 11.78 0.97
N LEU A 96 -7.13 12.50 1.84
CA LEU A 96 -7.60 12.90 3.16
C LEU A 96 -7.97 14.38 3.16
N GLU A 97 -9.22 14.71 3.50
CA GLU A 97 -9.65 16.09 3.67
C GLU A 97 -9.66 16.48 5.15
N LYS A 98 -9.25 17.71 5.46
CA LYS A 98 -9.28 18.21 6.86
C LYS A 98 -10.70 18.27 7.42
N GLU A 99 -11.69 18.39 6.53
CA GLU A 99 -13.11 18.53 6.84
C GLU A 99 -13.68 17.23 7.42
N ASP A 100 -13.17 16.08 6.98
CA ASP A 100 -13.49 14.76 7.54
C ASP A 100 -13.14 14.63 9.03
N PHE A 101 -12.21 15.45 9.51
CA PHE A 101 -11.67 15.40 10.87
C PHE A 101 -12.02 16.64 11.69
N PHE A 102 -12.71 17.60 11.10
CA PHE A 102 -13.12 18.82 11.80
C PHE A 102 -14.39 18.53 12.61
N VAL A 103 -14.22 18.35 13.91
CA VAL A 103 -15.34 18.31 14.85
C VAL A 103 -15.51 19.73 15.41
N GLY A 104 -16.57 20.41 14.95
CA GLY A 104 -16.98 21.74 15.41
C GLY A 104 -17.06 21.85 16.92
#